data_AF-A0A954FV09-F1
#
_entry.id   AF-A0A954FV09-F1
#
_cell.length_a   1.000
_cell.length_b   1.000
_cell.length_c   1.000
_cell.angle_alpha   90.00
_cell.angle_beta   90.00
_cell.angle_gamma   90.00
#
_symmetry.space_group_name_H-M   'P 1'
#
loop_
_entity.id
_entity.type
_entity.pdbx_description
1 polymer ?
#
loop_
_entity_poly.entity_id
_entity_poly.type
_entity_poly.pdbx_seq_one_letter_code
_entity_poly.pdbx_strand_id
1 'polypeptide(L)'
;PLQHGCNDVLKIMKRGYTVEDYRDMMQRINEILPGCSVSSDFIVGHPGETEESHQKSLESIREFRFKNSFIFKYSERPGTKAAERFKDEIPDEVKKRRNNEMLKLQNEISEEDNAEFIGKEVEVLVEGPSKSALKASEDSSDSLAEQLMGRSNCDRIVVFDGNPRLAGSLARVEIFDVTPTTLIGTIVTRQYQHNPGSSLPILQ
;
A
#
# COMPACT_ATOMS: atom_id res chain seq x y z
N PRO A 1 -8.13 -8.74 -7.19
CA PRO A 1 -7.42 -9.31 -6.02
C PRO A 1 -7.19 -10.82 -6.21
N LEU A 2 -6.00 -11.34 -5.91
CA LEU A 2 -5.67 -12.75 -6.12
C LEU A 2 -6.50 -13.68 -5.22
N GLN A 3 -6.73 -13.30 -3.95
CA GLN A 3 -7.56 -13.97 -2.94
C GLN A 3 -6.92 -15.20 -2.30
N HIS A 4 -6.19 -16.02 -3.07
CA HIS A 4 -5.42 -17.15 -2.56
C HIS A 4 -4.33 -17.56 -3.55
N GLY A 5 -3.18 -18.05 -3.09
CA GLY A 5 -2.09 -18.51 -3.97
C GLY A 5 -2.20 -19.97 -4.43
N CYS A 6 -3.35 -20.63 -4.27
CA CYS A 6 -3.50 -22.05 -4.59
C CYS A 6 -4.71 -22.25 -5.51
N ASN A 7 -4.48 -22.82 -6.71
CA ASN A 7 -5.53 -23.01 -7.72
C ASN A 7 -6.71 -23.85 -7.23
N ASP A 8 -6.48 -24.86 -6.40
CA ASP A 8 -7.55 -25.68 -5.83
C ASP A 8 -8.45 -24.86 -4.88
N VAL A 9 -7.84 -24.02 -4.03
CA VAL A 9 -8.59 -23.13 -3.14
C VAL A 9 -9.30 -22.05 -3.93
N LEU A 10 -8.64 -21.46 -4.94
CA LEU A 10 -9.27 -20.49 -5.86
C LEU A 10 -10.52 -21.07 -6.53
N LYS A 11 -10.45 -22.34 -6.98
CA LYS A 11 -11.59 -23.06 -7.57
C LYS A 11 -12.72 -23.27 -6.56
N ILE A 12 -12.40 -23.63 -5.32
CA ILE A 12 -13.39 -23.75 -4.23
C ILE A 12 -14.05 -22.38 -3.95
N MET A 13 -13.26 -21.31 -3.96
CA MET A 13 -13.72 -19.92 -3.85
C MET A 13 -14.46 -19.41 -5.10
N LYS A 14 -14.60 -20.25 -6.14
CA LYS A 14 -15.24 -19.93 -7.43
C LYS A 14 -14.60 -18.78 -8.20
N ARG A 15 -13.27 -18.67 -8.11
CA ARG A 15 -12.50 -17.80 -8.98
C ARG A 15 -12.38 -18.45 -10.35
N GLY A 16 -12.64 -17.67 -11.40
CA GLY A 16 -12.57 -18.10 -12.80
C GLY A 16 -11.18 -17.95 -13.42
N TYR A 17 -10.14 -17.91 -12.58
CA TYR A 17 -8.75 -17.70 -12.97
C TYR A 17 -7.84 -18.52 -12.04
N THR A 18 -6.61 -18.76 -12.52
CA THR A 18 -5.52 -19.43 -11.83
C THR A 18 -4.44 -18.44 -11.38
N VAL A 19 -3.47 -18.91 -10.61
CA VAL A 19 -2.26 -18.16 -10.27
C VAL A 19 -1.46 -17.83 -11.54
N GLU A 20 -1.44 -18.73 -12.53
CA GLU A 20 -0.79 -18.54 -13.82
C GLU A 20 -1.45 -17.41 -14.61
N ASP A 21 -2.79 -17.41 -14.71
CA ASP A 21 -3.53 -16.32 -15.35
C ASP A 21 -3.23 -14.97 -14.67
N TYR A 22 -3.08 -14.98 -13.34
CA TYR A 22 -2.75 -13.79 -12.57
C TYR A 22 -1.31 -13.32 -12.83
N ARG A 23 -0.36 -14.25 -12.95
CA ARG A 23 1.03 -13.98 -13.30
C ARG A 23 1.13 -13.34 -14.69
N ASP A 24 0.42 -13.88 -15.67
CA ASP A 24 0.36 -13.33 -17.02
C ASP A 24 -0.23 -11.92 -17.03
N MET A 25 -1.27 -11.68 -16.23
CA MET A 25 -1.82 -10.34 -16.03
C MET A 25 -0.78 -9.37 -15.42
N MET A 26 -0.06 -9.79 -14.38
CA MET A 26 0.99 -8.97 -13.74
C MET A 26 2.12 -8.63 -14.72
N GLN A 27 2.56 -9.59 -15.53
CA GLN A 27 3.59 -9.36 -16.56
C GLN A 27 3.14 -8.31 -17.57
N ARG A 28 1.91 -8.43 -18.09
CA ARG A 28 1.34 -7.46 -19.04
C ARG A 28 1.21 -6.06 -18.44
N ILE A 29 0.85 -5.95 -17.16
CA ILE A 29 0.81 -4.66 -16.47
C ILE A 29 2.21 -4.03 -16.44
N ASN A 30 3.23 -4.81 -16.06
CA ASN A 30 4.61 -4.32 -15.99
C ASN A 30 5.18 -3.93 -17.37
N GLU A 31 4.79 -4.62 -18.44
CA GLU A 31 5.18 -4.28 -19.81
C GLU A 31 4.52 -2.99 -20.31
N ILE A 32 3.22 -2.79 -20.01
CA ILE A 32 2.43 -1.66 -20.52
C ILE A 32 2.64 -0.39 -19.67
N LEU A 33 2.72 -0.54 -18.35
CA LEU A 33 2.84 0.55 -17.40
C LEU A 33 3.92 0.24 -16.35
N PRO A 34 5.21 0.39 -16.72
CA PRO A 34 6.31 0.21 -15.79
C PRO A 34 6.18 1.11 -14.55
N GLY A 35 6.45 0.55 -13.37
CA GLY A 35 6.33 1.26 -12.09
C GLY A 35 4.91 1.33 -11.52
N CYS A 36 3.93 0.64 -12.13
CA CYS A 36 2.61 0.48 -11.53
C CYS A 36 2.69 -0.32 -10.22
N SER A 37 1.89 0.08 -9.23
CA SER A 37 1.73 -0.65 -7.97
C SER A 37 0.41 -1.41 -7.97
N VAL A 38 0.45 -2.69 -7.62
CA VAL A 38 -0.75 -3.54 -7.52
C VAL A 38 -1.00 -3.90 -6.06
N SER A 39 -2.25 -3.79 -5.63
CA SER A 39 -2.72 -4.26 -4.34
C SER A 39 -3.54 -5.54 -4.47
N SER A 40 -3.64 -6.30 -3.38
CA SER A 40 -4.42 -7.54 -3.38
C SER A 40 -5.17 -7.74 -2.07
N ASP A 41 -6.04 -8.73 -2.06
CA ASP A 41 -6.70 -9.22 -0.86
C ASP A 41 -6.45 -10.73 -0.78
N PHE A 42 -6.33 -11.27 0.43
CA PHE A 42 -6.19 -12.69 0.72
C PHE A 42 -7.16 -13.13 1.80
N ILE A 43 -7.65 -14.37 1.69
CA ILE A 43 -8.45 -15.02 2.73
C ILE A 43 -7.71 -16.26 3.20
N VAL A 44 -7.33 -16.29 4.48
CA VAL A 44 -6.74 -17.46 5.13
C VAL A 44 -7.80 -18.22 5.92
N GLY A 45 -7.64 -19.52 6.08
CA GLY A 45 -8.56 -20.37 6.81
C GLY A 45 -9.81 -20.75 6.03
N HIS A 46 -9.82 -20.63 4.71
CA HIS A 46 -10.96 -21.06 3.91
C HIS A 46 -11.17 -22.59 4.06
N PRO A 47 -12.40 -23.10 4.17
CA PRO A 47 -12.65 -24.54 4.19
C PRO A 47 -11.98 -25.25 3.01
N GLY A 48 -11.20 -26.29 3.30
CA GLY A 48 -10.37 -27.01 2.32
C GLY A 48 -8.93 -26.49 2.17
N GLU A 49 -8.54 -25.43 2.86
CA GLU A 49 -7.15 -24.92 2.84
C GLU A 49 -6.19 -25.82 3.65
N THR A 50 -5.26 -26.44 2.95
CA THR A 50 -4.16 -27.24 3.52
C THR A 50 -2.93 -26.39 3.87
N GLU A 51 -1.97 -26.95 4.61
CA GLU A 51 -0.71 -26.24 4.88
C GLU A 51 0.08 -25.95 3.59
N GLU A 52 0.07 -26.88 2.64
CA GLU A 52 0.68 -26.67 1.31
C GLU A 52 0.00 -25.51 0.56
N SER A 53 -1.33 -25.42 0.62
CA SER A 53 -2.07 -24.32 0.02
C SER A 53 -1.67 -22.97 0.62
N HIS A 54 -1.50 -22.91 1.94
CA HIS A 54 -1.02 -21.71 2.64
C HIS A 54 0.41 -21.32 2.23
N GLN A 55 1.32 -22.29 2.09
CA GLN A 55 2.67 -22.02 1.60
C GLN A 55 2.67 -21.42 0.19
N LYS A 56 1.81 -21.91 -0.72
CA LYS A 56 1.64 -21.32 -2.06
C LYS A 56 1.13 -19.87 -2.02
N SER A 57 0.31 -19.51 -1.02
CA SER A 57 -0.09 -18.12 -0.77
C SER A 57 1.09 -17.25 -0.34
N LEU A 58 1.98 -17.75 0.53
CA LEU A 58 3.21 -17.04 0.90
C LEU A 58 4.14 -16.88 -0.31
N GLU A 59 4.30 -17.92 -1.14
CA GLU A 59 5.07 -17.86 -2.40
C GLU A 59 4.49 -16.81 -3.35
N SER A 60 3.17 -16.76 -3.52
CA SER A 60 2.50 -15.76 -4.36
C SER A 60 2.75 -14.33 -3.88
N ILE A 61 2.77 -14.09 -2.56
CA ILE A 61 3.11 -12.77 -2.02
C ILE A 61 4.57 -12.42 -2.34
N ARG A 62 5.52 -13.36 -2.17
CA ARG A 62 6.93 -13.13 -2.51
C ARG A 62 7.12 -12.85 -4.00
N GLU A 63 6.41 -13.58 -4.84
CA GLU A 63 6.52 -13.48 -6.29
C GLU A 63 5.95 -12.16 -6.81
N PHE A 64 4.72 -11.82 -6.43
CA PHE A 64 4.00 -10.69 -7.01
C PHE A 64 4.30 -9.35 -6.32
N ARG A 65 4.94 -9.37 -5.15
CA ARG A 65 5.36 -8.20 -4.37
C ARG A 65 4.30 -7.09 -4.36
N PHE A 66 3.10 -7.42 -3.87
CA PHE A 66 2.01 -6.45 -3.82
C PHE A 66 2.40 -5.23 -2.98
N LYS A 67 2.07 -4.02 -3.46
CA LYS A 67 2.30 -2.77 -2.73
C LYS A 67 1.64 -2.80 -1.34
N ASN A 68 0.45 -3.38 -1.28
CA ASN A 68 -0.23 -3.73 -0.03
C ASN A 68 -1.19 -4.90 -0.26
N SER A 69 -1.38 -5.71 0.78
CA SER A 69 -2.39 -6.77 0.79
C SER A 69 -3.26 -6.71 2.03
N PHE A 70 -4.59 -6.79 1.85
CA PHE A 70 -5.50 -7.01 2.97
C PHE A 70 -5.66 -8.50 3.22
N ILE A 71 -5.31 -8.97 4.42
CA ILE A 71 -5.32 -10.40 4.74
C ILE A 71 -6.41 -10.64 5.79
N PHE A 72 -7.46 -11.35 5.39
CA PHE A 72 -8.62 -11.64 6.22
C PHE A 72 -8.62 -13.09 6.67
N LYS A 73 -9.05 -13.34 7.90
CA LYS A 73 -9.43 -14.68 8.33
C LYS A 73 -10.80 -15.03 7.78
N TYR A 74 -10.97 -16.23 7.24
CA TYR A 74 -12.28 -16.74 6.84
C TYR A 74 -13.20 -16.78 8.06
N SER A 75 -14.37 -16.16 7.88
CA SER A 75 -15.47 -16.17 8.82
C SER A 75 -16.70 -16.60 8.06
N GLU A 76 -17.35 -17.65 8.56
CA GLU A 76 -18.57 -18.17 7.96
C GLU A 76 -19.67 -17.10 7.99
N ARG A 77 -20.32 -16.91 6.85
CA ARG A 77 -21.47 -16.01 6.73
C ARG A 77 -22.70 -16.83 6.37
N PRO A 78 -23.75 -16.85 7.22
CA PRO A 78 -25.00 -17.53 6.91
C PRO A 78 -25.55 -17.12 5.55
N GLY A 79 -26.04 -18.09 4.77
CA GLY A 79 -26.59 -17.87 3.42
C GLY A 79 -25.55 -17.74 2.29
N THR A 80 -24.27 -18.02 2.57
CA THR A 80 -23.25 -18.13 1.51
C THR A 80 -23.12 -19.58 1.02
N LYS A 81 -22.78 -19.76 -0.27
CA LYS A 81 -22.50 -21.10 -0.83
C LYS A 81 -21.33 -21.81 -0.13
N ALA A 82 -20.45 -21.04 0.54
CA ALA A 82 -19.37 -21.60 1.34
C ALA A 82 -19.94 -22.25 2.62
N ALA A 83 -20.77 -21.52 3.38
CA ALA A 83 -21.48 -22.02 4.55
C ALA A 83 -22.39 -23.23 4.23
N GLU A 84 -23.05 -23.23 3.07
CA GLU A 84 -23.94 -24.33 2.66
C GLU A 84 -23.19 -25.62 2.27
N ARG A 85 -21.97 -25.51 1.74
CA ARG A 85 -21.27 -26.63 1.09
C ARG A 85 -20.09 -27.16 1.87
N PHE A 86 -19.49 -26.36 2.75
CA PHE A 86 -18.27 -26.71 3.43
C PHE A 86 -18.42 -26.45 4.93
N LYS A 87 -18.09 -27.47 5.71
CA LYS A 87 -17.94 -27.30 7.15
C LYS A 87 -16.62 -26.57 7.41
N ASP A 88 -16.65 -25.57 8.28
CA ASP A 88 -15.43 -24.90 8.73
C ASP A 88 -14.68 -25.80 9.72
N GLU A 89 -13.65 -26.46 9.22
CA GLU A 89 -12.84 -27.42 9.99
C GLU A 89 -11.49 -26.84 10.43
N ILE A 90 -11.17 -25.60 10.03
CA ILE A 90 -9.88 -24.98 10.35
C ILE A 90 -10.00 -24.25 11.70
N PRO A 91 -9.21 -24.64 12.73
CA PRO A 91 -9.24 -23.97 14.02
C PRO A 91 -8.86 -22.48 13.92
N ASP A 92 -9.47 -21.60 14.73
CA ASP A 92 -9.17 -20.16 14.70
C ASP A 92 -7.68 -19.87 14.99
N GLU A 93 -7.03 -20.66 15.84
CA GLU A 93 -5.58 -20.53 16.09
C GLU A 93 -4.75 -20.76 14.84
N VAL A 94 -5.15 -21.69 13.96
CA VAL A 94 -4.49 -21.90 12.65
C VAL A 94 -4.74 -20.69 11.75
N LYS A 95 -5.97 -20.18 11.68
CA LYS A 95 -6.30 -18.99 10.89
C LYS A 95 -5.50 -17.77 11.36
N LYS A 96 -5.37 -17.59 12.68
CA LYS A 96 -4.61 -16.51 13.31
C LYS A 96 -3.12 -16.62 13.02
N ARG A 97 -2.53 -17.81 13.15
CA ARG A 97 -1.13 -18.06 12.77
C ARG A 97 -0.88 -17.71 11.31
N ARG A 98 -1.68 -18.26 10.39
CA ARG A 98 -1.55 -18.01 8.94
C ARG A 98 -1.70 -16.52 8.58
N ASN A 99 -2.68 -15.85 9.20
CA ASN A 99 -2.89 -14.41 9.03
C ASN A 99 -1.65 -13.61 9.44
N ASN A 100 -1.10 -13.89 10.62
CA ASN A 100 0.09 -13.21 11.13
C ASN A 100 1.34 -13.49 10.27
N GLU A 101 1.51 -14.72 9.79
CA GLU A 101 2.62 -15.07 8.89
C GLU A 101 2.57 -14.27 7.58
N MET A 102 1.39 -14.21 6.95
CA MET A 102 1.22 -13.45 5.71
C MET A 102 1.33 -11.94 5.94
N LEU A 103 0.80 -11.41 7.05
CA LEU A 103 0.94 -9.99 7.41
C LEU A 103 2.39 -9.62 7.63
N LYS A 104 3.15 -10.48 8.34
CA LYS A 104 4.58 -10.27 8.57
C LYS A 104 5.34 -10.22 7.24
N LEU A 105 5.14 -11.21 6.37
CA LEU A 105 5.78 -11.26 5.07
C LEU A 105 5.42 -10.04 4.18
N GLN A 106 4.14 -9.65 4.17
CA GLN A 106 3.70 -8.48 3.41
C GLN A 106 4.34 -7.20 3.94
N ASN A 107 4.49 -7.05 5.27
CA ASN A 107 5.15 -5.89 5.84
C ASN A 107 6.64 -5.84 5.49
N GLU A 108 7.34 -6.98 5.52
CA GLU A 108 8.75 -7.09 5.11
C GLU A 108 8.91 -6.62 3.65
N ILE A 109 8.07 -7.11 2.74
CA ILE A 109 8.10 -6.71 1.32
C ILE A 109 7.73 -5.23 1.13
N SER A 110 6.71 -4.74 1.83
CA SER A 110 6.29 -3.34 1.71
C SER A 110 7.37 -2.38 2.24
N GLU A 111 8.12 -2.76 3.28
CA GLU A 111 9.24 -1.98 3.78
C GLU A 111 10.42 -1.97 2.80
N GLU A 112 10.76 -3.12 2.23
CA GLU A 112 11.75 -3.23 1.15
C GLU A 112 11.39 -2.34 -0.05
N ASP A 113 10.15 -2.44 -0.55
CA ASP A 113 9.66 -1.65 -1.69
C ASP A 113 9.63 -0.15 -1.39
N ASN A 114 9.32 0.23 -0.14
CA ASN A 114 9.33 1.62 0.28
C ASN A 114 10.76 2.15 0.43
N ALA A 115 11.71 1.33 0.89
CA ALA A 115 13.11 1.73 1.07
C ALA A 115 13.75 2.18 -0.26
N GLU A 116 13.25 1.70 -1.40
CA GLU A 116 13.67 2.19 -2.72
C GLU A 116 13.39 3.68 -2.96
N PHE A 117 12.52 4.31 -2.17
CA PHE A 117 12.22 5.74 -2.26
C PHE A 117 13.17 6.62 -1.46
N ILE A 118 13.98 6.07 -0.55
CA ILE A 118 14.93 6.84 0.25
C ILE A 118 15.91 7.58 -0.69
N GLY A 119 16.05 8.88 -0.49
CA GLY A 119 16.87 9.78 -1.32
C GLY A 119 16.21 10.22 -2.64
N LYS A 120 14.92 9.90 -2.86
CA LYS A 120 14.16 10.33 -4.05
C LYS A 120 13.14 11.42 -3.70
N GLU A 121 12.89 12.33 -4.64
CA GLU A 121 11.74 13.24 -4.60
C GLU A 121 10.48 12.50 -5.05
N VAL A 122 9.42 12.58 -4.24
CA VAL A 122 8.08 12.06 -4.56
C VAL A 122 7.10 13.21 -4.65
N GLU A 123 6.25 13.19 -5.68
CA GLU A 123 5.12 14.11 -5.78
C GLU A 123 3.95 13.60 -4.94
N VAL A 124 3.40 14.48 -4.11
CA VAL A 124 2.41 14.17 -3.08
C VAL A 124 1.22 15.11 -3.21
N LEU A 125 0.02 14.55 -3.33
CA LEU A 125 -1.21 15.29 -3.09
C LEU A 125 -1.41 15.41 -1.58
N VAL A 126 -1.28 16.62 -1.05
CA VAL A 126 -1.37 16.88 0.38
C VAL A 126 -2.83 16.89 0.80
N GLU A 127 -3.20 16.03 1.76
CA GLU A 127 -4.57 15.89 2.25
C GLU A 127 -4.84 16.81 3.45
N GLY A 128 -3.83 17.00 4.31
CA GLY A 128 -3.95 17.83 5.52
C GLY A 128 -3.06 17.34 6.66
N PRO A 129 -3.39 17.66 7.93
CA PRO A 129 -2.64 17.20 9.09
C PRO A 129 -2.62 15.68 9.22
N SER A 130 -1.49 15.12 9.67
CA SER A 130 -1.36 13.69 9.93
C SER A 130 -2.20 13.28 11.14
N LYS A 131 -2.56 11.98 11.23
CA LYS A 131 -3.24 11.44 12.42
C LYS A 131 -2.44 11.64 13.72
N SER A 132 -1.12 11.67 13.62
CA SER A 132 -0.24 11.91 14.77
C SER A 132 -0.28 13.38 15.19
N ALA A 133 -0.29 14.32 14.23
CA ALA A 133 -0.46 15.74 14.51
C ALA A 133 -1.80 16.04 15.20
N LEU A 134 -2.89 15.44 14.72
CA LEU A 134 -4.23 15.59 15.33
C LEU A 134 -4.32 15.06 16.76
N LYS A 135 -3.41 14.17 17.18
CA LYS A 135 -3.33 13.67 18.57
C LYS A 135 -2.44 14.53 19.45
N ALA A 136 -1.43 15.19 18.87
CA ALA A 136 -0.45 16.01 19.60
C ALA A 136 -0.92 17.46 19.83
N SER A 137 -1.97 17.90 19.12
CA SER A 137 -2.55 19.24 19.24
C SER A 137 -3.23 19.55 20.59
N GLU A 138 -3.25 18.60 21.53
CA GLU A 138 -3.72 18.85 22.90
C GLU A 138 -2.62 19.46 23.80
N ASP A 139 -1.32 19.36 23.45
CA ASP A 139 -0.21 19.67 24.37
C ASP A 139 0.85 20.70 23.88
N SER A 140 0.79 21.22 22.64
CA SER A 140 1.81 22.17 22.16
C SER A 140 1.33 23.12 21.05
N SER A 141 1.44 24.43 21.27
CA SER A 141 0.93 25.48 20.35
C SER A 141 2.00 26.40 19.74
N ASP A 142 3.29 26.04 19.80
CA ASP A 142 4.39 26.95 19.41
C ASP A 142 5.16 26.54 18.13
N SER A 143 4.68 25.55 17.36
CA SER A 143 5.31 25.17 16.09
C SER A 143 4.68 25.89 14.90
N LEU A 144 5.51 26.54 14.07
CA LEU A 144 5.09 27.12 12.78
C LEU A 144 4.83 26.07 11.69
N ALA A 145 5.24 24.82 11.90
CA ALA A 145 5.05 23.70 10.98
C ALA A 145 4.21 22.60 11.64
N GLU A 146 3.24 22.07 10.90
CA GLU A 146 2.47 20.89 11.31
C GLU A 146 2.94 19.69 10.51
N GLN A 147 2.91 18.50 11.12
CA GLN A 147 3.13 17.28 10.37
C GLN A 147 1.91 17.03 9.47
N LEU A 148 2.14 17.12 8.17
CA LEU A 148 1.16 16.88 7.13
C LEU A 148 1.22 15.44 6.64
N MET A 149 0.14 15.02 5.99
CA MET A 149 0.00 13.75 5.31
C MET A 149 -0.55 13.98 3.90
N GLY A 150 -0.09 13.16 2.97
CA GLY A 150 -0.64 13.09 1.63
C GLY A 150 -0.44 11.73 0.99
N ARG A 151 -0.82 11.65 -0.29
CA ARG A 151 -0.71 10.44 -1.11
C ARG A 151 0.15 10.70 -2.33
N SER A 152 1.04 9.76 -2.64
CA SER A 152 1.72 9.70 -3.94
C SER A 152 0.79 9.17 -5.03
N ASN A 153 1.24 9.22 -6.28
CA ASN A 153 0.55 8.65 -7.45
C ASN A 153 0.20 7.15 -7.31
N CYS A 154 0.98 6.38 -6.54
CA CYS A 154 0.76 4.96 -6.27
C CYS A 154 0.09 4.72 -4.90
N ASP A 155 -0.63 5.71 -4.37
CA ASP A 155 -1.35 5.63 -3.10
C ASP A 155 -0.44 5.32 -1.89
N ARG A 156 0.86 5.62 -1.96
CA ARG A 156 1.72 5.56 -0.76
C ARG A 156 1.43 6.75 0.12
N ILE A 157 1.28 6.49 1.43
CA ILE A 157 1.15 7.52 2.44
C ILE A 157 2.51 8.21 2.58
N VAL A 158 2.52 9.52 2.49
CA VAL A 158 3.71 10.33 2.74
C VAL A 158 3.42 11.28 3.89
N VAL A 159 4.31 11.31 4.88
CA VAL A 159 4.25 12.28 5.99
C VAL A 159 5.49 13.17 5.97
N PHE A 160 5.28 14.45 6.23
CA PHE A 160 6.33 15.47 6.21
C PHE A 160 5.86 16.70 6.98
N ASP A 161 6.79 17.46 7.53
CA ASP A 161 6.46 18.73 8.19
C ASP A 161 6.31 19.84 7.15
N GLY A 162 5.25 20.65 7.27
CA GLY A 162 4.96 21.69 6.29
C GLY A 162 3.92 22.71 6.75
N ASN A 163 3.66 23.68 5.88
CA ASN A 163 2.64 24.70 6.14
C ASN A 163 1.24 24.10 5.84
N PRO A 164 0.25 24.20 6.77
CA PRO A 164 -1.10 23.67 6.56
C PRO A 164 -1.81 24.15 5.28
N ARG A 165 -1.41 25.31 4.74
CA ARG A 165 -1.92 25.85 3.47
C ARG A 165 -1.61 24.98 2.26
N LEU A 166 -0.74 23.99 2.40
CA LEU A 166 -0.45 23.02 1.35
C LEU A 166 -1.59 22.02 1.13
N ALA A 167 -2.54 21.87 2.07
CA ALA A 167 -3.68 20.97 1.90
C ALA A 167 -4.45 21.27 0.61
N GLY A 168 -4.72 20.23 -0.18
CA GLY A 168 -5.34 20.30 -1.50
C GLY A 168 -4.40 20.65 -2.66
N SER A 169 -3.09 20.82 -2.40
CA SER A 169 -2.08 21.09 -3.42
C SER A 169 -1.13 19.92 -3.63
N LEU A 170 -0.39 19.95 -4.75
CA LEU A 170 0.73 19.04 -5.02
C LEU A 170 2.01 19.62 -4.44
N ALA A 171 2.74 18.81 -3.67
CA ALA A 171 4.05 19.14 -3.11
C ALA A 171 5.07 18.08 -3.51
N ARG A 172 6.35 18.48 -3.62
CA ARG A 172 7.46 17.54 -3.75
C ARG A 172 8.08 17.31 -2.37
N VAL A 173 8.28 16.04 -2.03
CA VAL A 173 8.82 15.62 -0.74
C VAL A 173 10.03 14.72 -1.00
N GLU A 174 11.18 15.05 -0.43
CA GLU A 174 12.36 14.19 -0.43
C GLU A 174 12.25 13.18 0.71
N ILE A 175 12.28 11.88 0.38
CA ILE A 175 12.10 10.81 1.37
C ILE A 175 13.43 10.49 2.04
N PHE A 176 13.46 10.48 3.37
CA PHE A 176 14.65 10.14 4.15
C PHE A 176 14.48 8.90 5.04
N ASP A 177 13.24 8.48 5.30
CA ASP A 177 12.95 7.29 6.12
C ASP A 177 11.62 6.65 5.69
N VAL A 178 11.40 5.40 6.07
CA VAL A 178 10.22 4.63 5.69
C VAL A 178 9.78 3.67 6.79
N THR A 179 8.50 3.31 6.74
CA THR A 179 7.94 2.15 7.42
C THR A 179 7.26 1.24 6.39
N PRO A 180 6.77 0.04 6.75
CA PRO A 180 5.98 -0.77 5.82
C PRO A 180 4.80 -0.03 5.19
N THR A 181 4.25 0.99 5.86
CA THR A 181 3.02 1.67 5.42
C THR A 181 3.21 3.12 4.98
N THR A 182 4.35 3.73 5.31
CA THR A 182 4.50 5.18 5.25
C THR A 182 5.89 5.58 4.75
N LEU A 183 5.93 6.54 3.83
CA LEU A 183 7.15 7.26 3.48
C LEU A 183 7.25 8.52 4.35
N ILE A 184 8.45 8.80 4.85
CA ILE A 184 8.73 9.93 5.74
C ILE A 184 9.75 10.82 5.04
N GLY A 185 9.44 12.11 4.92
CA GLY A 185 10.25 13.02 4.14
C GLY A 185 10.18 14.48 4.58
N THR A 186 10.91 15.31 3.84
CA THR A 186 10.93 16.77 4.01
C THR A 186 10.43 17.44 2.74
N ILE A 187 9.70 18.54 2.88
CA ILE A 187 9.22 19.30 1.72
C ILE A 187 10.40 19.93 0.98
N VAL A 188 10.43 19.73 -0.35
CA VAL A 188 11.41 20.37 -1.22
C VAL A 188 10.92 21.78 -1.55
N THR A 189 11.61 22.79 -1.00
CA THR A 189 11.38 24.19 -1.35
C THR A 189 12.43 24.64 -2.36
N ARG A 190 12.00 25.06 -3.56
CA ARG A 190 12.91 25.63 -4.56
C ARG A 190 12.79 27.15 -4.51
N GLN A 191 13.91 27.84 -4.29
CA GLN A 191 13.99 29.27 -4.56
C GLN A 191 14.09 29.47 -6.07
N TYR A 192 13.05 30.03 -6.68
CA TYR A 192 13.15 30.56 -8.02
C TYR A 192 13.97 31.86 -7.96
N GLN A 193 15.23 31.82 -8.39
CA GLN A 193 15.94 33.06 -8.71
C GLN A 193 15.33 33.61 -10.00
N HIS A 194 14.50 34.64 -9.88
CA HIS A 194 14.05 35.40 -11.05
C HIS A 194 15.28 36.09 -11.63
N ASN A 195 15.82 35.55 -12.73
CA ASN A 195 16.93 36.17 -13.44
C ASN A 195 16.37 37.45 -14.09
N PRO A 196 16.81 38.67 -13.71
CA PRO A 196 16.19 39.92 -14.19
C PRO A 196 16.52 40.25 -15.67
N GLY A 197 16.90 39.26 -16.47
CA GLY A 197 17.46 39.40 -17.82
C GLY A 197 16.48 39.43 -18.98
N SER A 198 15.19 39.70 -18.75
CA SER A 198 14.25 39.98 -19.84
C SER A 198 13.44 41.24 -19.52
N SER A 199 14.05 42.39 -19.81
CA SER A 199 13.31 43.63 -19.97
C SER A 199 12.21 43.41 -21.02
N LEU A 200 10.96 43.48 -20.58
CA LEU A 200 9.83 43.65 -21.50
C LEU A 200 10.05 44.96 -22.27
N PRO A 201 9.90 44.99 -23.60
CA PRO A 201 10.06 46.23 -24.35
C PRO A 201 8.98 47.21 -23.90
N ILE A 202 9.41 48.33 -23.33
CA ILE A 202 8.55 49.49 -23.13
C ILE A 202 8.26 50.03 -24.53
N LEU A 203 7.02 49.88 -25.00
CA LEU A 203 6.52 50.57 -26.17
C LEU A 203 6.49 52.08 -25.85
N GLN A 204 7.36 52.85 -26.51
CA GLN A 204 7.27 54.31 -26.58
C GLN A 204 6.22 54.75 -27.59
#